data_AF-A0A5D2GL56-F1
#
_entry.id   AF-A0A5D2GL56-F1
#
_cell.length_a   1.000
_cell.length_b   1.000
_cell.length_c   1.000
_cell.angle_alpha   90.00
_cell.angle_beta   90.00
_cell.angle_gamma   90.00
#
_symmetry.space_group_name_H-M   'P 1'
#
loop_
_entity.id
_entity.type
_entity.pdbx_description
1 polymer ?
#
loop_
_entity_poly.entity_id
_entity_poly.type
_entity_poly.pdbx_seq_one_letter_code
_entity_poly.pdbx_strand_id
1 'polypeptide(L)'
;MANPMPFCLLGSPISDAYYHPDKLNTSWSNDNPGKRFFGCKKFGSEFRKPCRFFSWFDPPLTPRSRIVLLGFLKKVRTLEDAIRRERRTWFLVLIFVTILLFFKP
;
A
#
# COMPACT_ATOMS: atom_id res chain seq x y z
N MET A 1 -3.16 -5.56 15.69
CA MET A 1 -2.00 -5.46 16.61
C MET A 1 -1.83 -4.00 16.98
N ALA A 2 -2.27 -3.64 18.17
CA ALA A 2 -1.94 -2.34 18.76
C ALA A 2 -0.42 -2.37 19.02
N ASN A 3 0.34 -1.48 18.40
CA ASN A 3 1.74 -1.33 18.77
C ASN A 3 1.77 -0.51 20.06
N PRO A 4 2.27 -1.06 21.18
CA PRO A 4 2.39 -0.29 22.41
C PRO A 4 3.32 0.89 22.14
N MET A 5 2.98 2.06 22.69
CA MET A 5 3.88 3.21 22.73
C MET A 5 5.26 2.73 23.16
N PRO A 6 6.32 2.89 22.33
CA PRO A 6 7.65 2.50 22.77
C PRO A 6 8.05 3.54 23.82
N PHE A 7 8.02 3.11 25.08
CA PHE A 7 8.67 3.80 26.19
C PHE A 7 10.07 4.21 25.71
N CYS A 8 10.34 5.52 25.74
CA CYS A 8 11.70 6.02 25.60
C CYS A 8 12.55 5.30 26.65
N LEU A 9 13.64 4.67 26.21
CA LEU A 9 14.58 4.02 27.10
C LEU A 9 15.02 5.03 28.17
N LEU A 10 14.75 4.70 29.44
CA LEU A 10 15.20 5.43 30.62
C LEU A 10 16.69 5.76 30.46
N GLY A 11 17.05 7.04 30.35
CA GLY A 11 18.45 7.49 30.31
C GLY A 11 18.88 8.37 29.13
N SER A 12 17.97 8.80 28.26
CA SER A 12 18.27 9.87 27.28
C SER A 12 17.84 11.24 27.83
N PRO A 13 18.61 12.32 27.63
CA PRO A 13 18.23 13.66 28.07
C PRO A 13 16.83 14.00 27.57
N ILE A 14 16.01 14.52 28.48
CA ILE A 14 14.56 14.77 28.29
C ILE A 14 14.29 15.70 27.09
N SER A 15 15.29 16.41 26.57
CA SER A 15 15.20 17.30 25.41
C SER A 15 15.03 16.61 24.05
N ASP A 16 15.43 15.34 23.89
CA ASP A 16 15.47 14.69 22.57
C ASP A 16 14.24 13.82 22.26
N ALA A 17 13.32 13.69 23.24
CA ALA A 17 12.13 12.86 23.17
C ALA A 17 10.82 13.67 23.08
N TYR A 18 10.90 14.96 22.76
CA TYR A 18 9.70 15.69 22.39
C TYR A 18 9.20 15.16 21.04
N TYR A 19 7.94 14.75 21.05
CA TYR A 19 7.10 14.63 19.87
C TYR A 19 7.39 15.82 18.94
N HIS A 20 8.13 15.58 17.86
CA HIS A 20 8.39 16.57 16.82
C HIS A 20 7.36 16.35 15.72
N PRO A 21 6.20 17.04 15.75
CA PRO A 21 5.18 16.94 14.70
C PRO A 21 5.70 17.41 13.33
N ASP A 22 6.86 18.07 13.30
CA ASP A 22 7.42 18.77 12.15
C ASP A 22 7.90 17.84 11.02
N LYS A 23 8.04 16.52 11.27
CA LYS A 23 8.49 15.56 10.24
C LYS A 23 7.54 14.38 10.09
N LEU A 24 6.51 14.60 9.28
CA LEU A 24 5.65 13.55 8.75
C LEU A 24 6.35 12.84 7.59
N ASN A 25 6.63 11.54 7.75
CA ASN A 25 7.25 10.73 6.71
C ASN A 25 6.22 9.85 6.02
N THR A 26 6.46 9.51 4.76
CA THR A 26 5.62 8.59 3.97
C THR A 26 6.35 7.27 3.78
N SER A 27 5.66 6.17 4.07
CA SER A 27 6.14 4.82 3.77
C SER A 27 5.99 4.52 2.29
N TRP A 28 7.08 4.04 1.70
CA TRP A 28 7.13 3.57 0.31
C TRP A 28 7.30 2.04 0.23
N SER A 29 7.07 1.33 1.33
CA SER A 29 7.12 -0.14 1.30
C SER A 29 5.93 -0.72 0.53
N ASN A 30 6.13 -1.87 -0.13
CA ASN A 30 5.06 -2.57 -0.85
C ASN A 30 3.86 -2.90 0.06
N ASP A 31 4.11 -3.17 1.35
CA ASP A 31 3.07 -3.51 2.32
C ASP A 31 2.29 -2.29 2.84
N ASN A 32 2.91 -1.09 2.82
CA ASN A 32 2.32 0.13 3.39
C ASN A 32 2.57 1.33 2.46
N PRO A 33 2.21 1.27 1.17
CA PRO A 33 2.50 2.34 0.23
C PRO A 33 1.69 3.59 0.60
N GLY A 34 2.36 4.74 0.63
CA GLY A 34 1.72 6.03 0.90
C GLY A 34 1.32 6.25 2.36
N LYS A 35 1.56 5.30 3.27
CA LYS A 35 1.12 5.43 4.67
C LYS A 35 2.06 6.35 5.45
N ARG A 36 1.51 7.32 6.15
CA ARG A 36 2.26 8.36 6.86
C ARG A 36 2.54 7.97 8.30
N PHE A 37 3.72 8.32 8.78
CA PHE A 37 4.19 8.03 10.13
C PHE A 37 5.07 9.15 10.70
N PHE A 38 5.10 9.23 12.02
CA PHE A 38 6.07 10.01 12.79
C PHE A 38 7.27 9.14 13.15
N GLY A 39 8.45 9.67 12.95
CA GLY A 39 9.71 9.05 13.32
C GLY A 39 10.73 10.11 13.71
N CYS A 40 11.61 9.79 14.63
CA CYS A 40 12.70 10.69 15.03
C CYS A 40 13.73 10.88 13.89
N LYS A 41 14.55 11.93 13.98
CA LYS A 41 15.56 12.26 12.96
C LYS A 41 16.58 11.14 12.72
N LYS A 42 16.85 10.32 13.73
CA LYS A 42 17.77 9.16 13.70
C LYS A 42 17.03 7.82 13.53
N PHE A 43 15.77 7.83 13.11
CA PHE A 43 15.03 6.60 12.85
C PHE A 43 15.67 5.84 11.68
N GLY A 44 16.04 4.58 11.89
CA GLY A 44 16.72 3.75 10.90
C GLY A 44 18.21 4.03 10.68
N SER A 45 18.84 4.91 11.47
CA SER A 45 20.29 5.16 11.35
C SER A 45 21.11 4.08 12.05
N GLU A 46 22.08 3.49 11.37
CA GLU A 46 22.97 2.46 11.94
C GLU A 46 24.10 3.06 12.82
N PHE A 47 24.37 4.36 12.71
CA PHE A 47 25.42 5.03 13.46
C PHE A 47 24.92 5.65 14.78
N ARG A 48 25.61 5.32 15.89
CA ARG A 48 25.52 5.90 17.25
C ARG A 48 24.09 6.14 17.77
N LYS A 49 23.64 5.21 18.65
CA LYS A 49 22.34 5.22 19.37
C LYS A 49 21.14 5.42 18.43
N PRO A 50 20.70 4.37 17.71
CA PRO A 50 19.54 4.44 16.85
C PRO A 50 18.30 4.79 17.67
N CYS A 51 17.61 5.85 17.27
CA CYS A 51 16.31 6.15 17.85
C CYS A 51 15.25 5.25 17.19
N ARG A 52 14.48 4.54 18.01
CA ARG A 52 13.48 3.56 17.56
C ARG A 52 12.04 4.06 17.68
N PHE A 53 11.85 5.35 17.91
CA PHE A 53 10.51 5.94 17.97
C PHE A 53 9.83 5.87 16.60
N PHE A 54 8.65 5.28 16.57
CA PHE A 54 7.81 5.14 15.39
C PHE A 54 6.33 5.16 15.81
N SER A 55 5.52 5.95 15.11
CA SER A 55 4.06 5.96 15.29
C SER A 55 3.36 6.24 13.96
N TRP A 56 2.31 5.48 13.64
CA TRP A 56 1.52 5.73 12.43
C TRP A 56 0.68 7.00 12.58
N PHE A 57 0.75 7.91 11.61
CA PHE A 57 -0.15 9.06 11.51
C PHE A 57 -1.50 8.63 10.95
N ASP A 58 -1.48 7.86 9.86
CA ASP A 58 -2.73 7.38 9.28
C ASP A 58 -3.33 6.30 10.21
N PRO A 59 -4.61 6.46 10.62
CA PRO A 59 -5.26 5.51 11.49
C PRO A 59 -5.33 4.13 10.82
N PRO A 60 -5.33 3.04 11.60
CA PRO A 60 -5.58 1.73 11.04
C PRO A 60 -6.95 1.72 10.35
N LEU A 61 -7.02 1.09 9.18
CA LEU A 61 -8.30 0.86 8.52
C LEU A 61 -9.23 0.10 9.48
N THR A 62 -10.42 0.66 9.70
CA THR A 62 -11.48 -0.03 10.45
C THR A 62 -11.81 -1.38 9.80
N PRO A 63 -12.27 -2.38 10.55
CA PRO A 63 -12.69 -3.66 9.98
C PRO A 63 -13.69 -3.49 8.83
N ARG A 64 -14.62 -2.55 8.98
CA ARG A 64 -15.62 -2.20 7.95
C ARG A 64 -14.97 -1.64 6.69
N SER A 65 -14.09 -0.64 6.82
CA SER A 65 -13.43 -0.03 5.65
C SER A 65 -12.52 -1.02 4.94
N ARG A 66 -11.86 -1.93 5.67
CA ARG A 66 -11.07 -3.01 5.08
C ARG A 66 -11.94 -3.95 4.24
N ILE A 67 -13.10 -4.38 4.74
CA ILE A 67 -14.02 -5.25 3.99
C ILE A 67 -14.51 -4.54 2.72
N VAL A 68 -14.91 -3.28 2.83
CA VAL A 68 -15.36 -2.48 1.68
C VAL A 68 -14.24 -2.32 0.63
N LEU A 69 -13.02 -1.97 1.06
CA LEU A 69 -11.87 -1.82 0.18
C LEU A 69 -11.54 -3.13 -0.54
N LEU A 70 -11.46 -4.24 0.19
CA LEU A 70 -11.18 -5.56 -0.39
C LEU A 70 -12.30 -6.00 -1.35
N GLY A 71 -13.56 -5.73 -1.01
CA GLY A 71 -14.70 -5.99 -1.87
C GLY A 71 -14.64 -5.18 -3.16
N PHE A 72 -14.27 -3.90 -3.07
CA PHE A 72 -14.08 -3.03 -4.22
C PHE A 72 -12.94 -3.53 -5.12
N LEU A 73 -11.77 -3.83 -4.56
CA LEU A 73 -10.63 -4.38 -5.31
C LEU A 73 -10.98 -5.69 -6.03
N LYS A 74 -11.75 -6.57 -5.37
CA LYS A 74 -12.23 -7.82 -6.00
C LYS A 74 -13.14 -7.55 -7.19
N LYS A 75 -14.04 -6.57 -7.09
CA LYS A 75 -14.92 -6.16 -8.20
C LYS A 75 -14.11 -5.59 -9.37
N VAL A 76 -13.15 -4.69 -9.10
CA VAL A 76 -12.28 -4.12 -10.14
C VAL A 76 -11.54 -5.24 -10.88
N ARG A 77 -10.88 -6.15 -10.16
CA ARG A 77 -10.18 -7.27 -10.78
C ARG A 77 -11.12 -8.16 -11.63
N THR A 78 -12.33 -8.40 -11.15
CA THR A 78 -13.34 -9.20 -11.87
C THR A 78 -13.77 -8.50 -13.17
N LEU A 79 -13.97 -7.18 -13.14
CA LEU A 79 -14.30 -6.39 -14.32
C LEU A 79 -13.14 -6.37 -15.32
N GLU A 80 -11.91 -6.15 -14.86
CA GLU A 80 -10.71 -6.21 -15.70
C GLU A 80 -10.54 -7.57 -16.38
N ASP A 81 -10.78 -8.66 -15.64
CA ASP A 81 -10.70 -10.02 -16.19
C ASP A 81 -11.83 -10.30 -17.20
N ALA A 82 -13.04 -9.78 -16.96
CA ALA A 82 -14.15 -9.89 -17.91
C ALA A 82 -13.84 -9.15 -19.23
N ILE A 83 -13.37 -7.89 -19.14
CA ILE A 83 -12.95 -7.10 -20.31
C ILE A 83 -11.81 -7.81 -21.06
N ARG A 84 -10.85 -8.39 -20.35
CA ARG A 84 -9.74 -9.13 -20.95
C ARG A 84 -10.24 -10.36 -21.73
N ARG A 85 -11.20 -11.11 -21.17
CA ARG A 85 -11.80 -12.28 -21.85
C ARG A 85 -12.59 -11.86 -23.06
N GLU A 86 -13.42 -10.83 -22.94
CA GLU A 86 -14.21 -10.30 -24.05
C GLU A 86 -13.29 -9.86 -25.20
N ARG A 87 -12.24 -9.07 -24.91
CA ARG A 87 -11.24 -8.68 -25.91
C ARG A 87 -10.61 -9.89 -26.60
N ARG A 88 -10.27 -10.94 -25.85
CA ARG A 88 -9.70 -12.17 -26.41
C ARG A 88 -10.69 -12.89 -27.32
N THR A 89 -11.95 -13.01 -26.90
CA THR A 89 -13.00 -13.64 -27.70
C THR A 89 -13.23 -12.88 -29.00
N TRP A 90 -13.39 -11.55 -28.94
CA TRP A 90 -13.56 -10.73 -30.14
C TRP A 90 -12.36 -10.80 -31.08
N PHE A 91 -11.14 -10.86 -30.53
CA PHE A 91 -9.94 -11.04 -31.32
C PHE A 91 -9.95 -12.40 -32.06
N LEU A 92 -10.34 -13.48 -31.39
CA LEU A 92 -10.47 -14.80 -32.02
C LEU A 92 -11.59 -14.84 -33.07
N VAL A 93 -12.73 -14.21 -32.81
CA VAL A 93 -13.84 -14.08 -33.78
C VAL A 93 -13.40 -13.30 -35.01
N LEU A 94 -12.69 -12.19 -34.82
CA LEU A 94 -12.15 -11.39 -35.92
C LEU A 94 -11.21 -12.22 -36.79
N ILE A 95 -10.28 -12.98 -36.18
CA ILE A 95 -9.38 -13.89 -36.90
C ILE A 95 -10.17 -14.94 -37.67
N PHE A 96 -11.19 -15.54 -37.06
CA PHE A 96 -12.00 -16.56 -37.72
C PHE A 96 -12.77 -15.99 -38.93
N VAL A 97 -13.38 -14.81 -38.78
CA VAL A 97 -14.10 -14.14 -39.87
C VAL A 97 -13.16 -13.74 -41.00
N THR A 98 -11.98 -13.20 -40.70
CA THR A 98 -11.00 -12.86 -41.76
C THR A 98 -10.57 -14.11 -42.51
N ILE A 99 -10.25 -15.21 -41.83
CA ILE A 99 -9.96 -16.50 -42.48
C ILE A 99 -11.10 -16.89 -43.43
N LEU A 100 -12.36 -16.91 -42.97
CA LEU A 100 -13.49 -17.27 -43.83
C LEU A 100 -13.65 -16.36 -45.07
N LEU A 101 -13.29 -15.08 -44.97
CA LEU A 101 -13.32 -14.15 -46.10
C LEU A 101 -12.19 -14.41 -47.11
N PHE A 102 -10.99 -14.75 -46.66
CA PHE A 102 -9.84 -15.04 -47.53
C PHE A 102 -9.88 -16.43 -48.16
N PHE A 103 -10.47 -17.40 -47.48
CA PHE A 103 -10.64 -18.78 -47.97
C PHE A 103 -12.00 -19.02 -48.62
N LYS A 104 -12.81 -17.98 -48.84
CA LYS A 104 -14.01 -18.07 -49.68
C LYS A 104 -13.56 -18.15 -51.15
N PRO A 105 -13.97 -19.20 -51.90
CA PRO A 105 -13.59 -19.36 -53.31
C PRO A 105 -14.20 -18.28 -54.21
#